data_AF-A0A4P5T4U1-F1
#
_entry.id   AF-A0A4P5T4U1-F1
#
_cell.length_a   1.000
_cell.length_b   1.000
_cell.length_c   1.000
_cell.angle_alpha   90.00
_cell.angle_beta   90.00
_cell.angle_gamma   90.00
#
_symmetry.space_group_name_H-M   'P 1'
#
loop_
_entity.id
_entity.type
_entity.pdbx_description
1 polymer ?
#
loop_
_entity_poly.entity_id
_entity_poly.type
_entity_poly.pdbx_seq_one_letter_code
_entity_poly.pdbx_strand_id
1 'polypeptide(L)' 'MRYVDVLRDDDLIGKPGDPEHSWLGLMRFDFATMVEALGGDATALKSLGVSNVVKDKAKYPQ' A
#
# COMPACT_ATOMS: atom_id res chain seq x y z
N MET A 1 -12.82 -20.68 -4.13
CA MET A 1 -12.80 -19.27 -3.70
C MET A 1 -11.59 -19.07 -2.82
N ARG A 2 -10.75 -18.07 -3.07
CA ARG A 2 -9.63 -17.69 -2.19
C ARG A 2 -10.08 -16.49 -1.38
N TYR A 3 -10.13 -16.65 -0.06
CA TYR A 3 -10.40 -15.54 0.85
C TYR A 3 -9.11 -14.76 1.08
N VAL A 4 -9.22 -13.43 1.14
CA VAL A 4 -8.11 -12.51 1.40
C VAL A 4 -8.56 -11.61 2.54
N ASP A 5 -7.95 -11.75 3.71
CA ASP A 5 -8.30 -11.07 4.96
C ASP A 5 -7.49 -9.80 5.23
N VAL A 6 -6.51 -9.52 4.37
CA VAL A 6 -5.53 -8.43 4.51
C VAL A 6 -5.95 -7.11 3.87
N LEU A 7 -7.15 -7.02 3.27
CA LEU A 7 -7.68 -5.81 2.61
C LEU A 7 -8.41 -4.88 3.60
N ARG A 8 -7.75 -4.52 4.71
CA ARG A 8 -8.32 -3.61 5.71
C ARG A 8 -7.91 -2.17 5.42
N ASP A 9 -8.89 -1.26 5.41
CA ASP A 9 -8.69 0.17 5.08
C ASP A 9 -7.83 0.92 6.13
N ASP A 10 -7.78 0.40 7.37
CA ASP A 10 -7.12 1.09 8.49
C ASP A 10 -5.69 0.58 8.76
N ASP A 11 -5.30 -0.56 8.19
CA ASP A 11 -4.01 -1.22 8.46
C ASP A 11 -2.98 -0.82 7.39
N LEU A 12 -2.38 0.37 7.57
CA LEU A 12 -1.31 0.85 6.70
C LEU A 12 -0.09 -0.08 6.70
N ILE A 13 0.53 -0.24 5.52
CA ILE A 13 1.69 -1.12 5.33
C ILE A 13 2.95 -0.49 5.93
N GLY A 14 3.72 -1.25 6.70
CA GLY A 14 4.98 -0.77 7.29
C GLY A 14 4.77 0.07 8.56
N LYS A 15 5.82 0.76 9.02
CA LYS A 15 5.82 1.54 10.27
C LYS A 15 5.55 3.02 10.01
N PRO A 16 5.08 3.78 11.00
CA PRO A 16 4.98 5.24 10.89
C PRO A 16 6.28 5.87 10.38
N GLY A 17 6.19 6.63 9.29
CA GLY A 17 7.34 7.26 8.62
C GLY A 17 7.93 6.45 7.45
N ASP A 18 7.54 5.19 7.26
CA ASP A 18 7.90 4.43 6.06
C ASP A 18 7.12 4.96 4.84
N PRO A 19 7.72 4.95 3.62
CA PRO A 19 7.02 5.37 2.40
C PRO A 19 5.71 4.60 2.13
N GLU A 20 5.68 3.33 2.51
CA GLU A 20 4.53 2.43 2.36
C GLU A 20 3.46 2.67 3.43
N HIS A 21 3.81 3.33 4.54
CA HIS A 21 2.88 3.66 5.63
C HIS A 21 2.09 4.91 5.26
N SER A 22 1.42 4.81 4.12
CA SER A 22 0.68 5.86 3.47
C SER A 22 -0.56 5.26 2.82
N TRP A 23 -1.60 6.08 2.67
CA TRP A 23 -2.81 5.69 1.94
C TRP A 23 -2.48 5.20 0.52
N LEU A 24 -1.50 5.82 -0.15
CA LEU A 24 -1.10 5.40 -1.49
C LEU A 24 -0.41 4.02 -1.50
N GLY A 25 0.40 3.73 -0.47
CA GLY A 25 0.97 2.40 -0.22
C GLY A 25 -0.11 1.33 -0.03
N LEU A 26 -1.12 1.64 0.79
CA LEU A 26 -2.29 0.78 1.00
C LEU A 26 -3.06 0.51 -0.30
N MET A 27 -3.43 1.56 -1.05
CA MET A 27 -4.16 1.40 -2.32
C MET A 27 -3.38 0.55 -3.32
N ARG A 28 -2.05 0.74 -3.41
CA ARG A 28 -1.20 -0.07 -4.29
C ARG A 28 -1.25 -1.55 -3.90
N PHE A 29 -1.18 -1.85 -2.61
CA PHE A 29 -1.29 -3.21 -2.09
C PHE A 29 -2.65 -3.84 -2.40
N ASP A 30 -3.74 -3.11 -2.13
CA ASP A 30 -5.10 -3.61 -2.32
C ASP A 30 -5.37 -3.93 -3.80
N PHE A 31 -5.04 -2.99 -4.70
CA PHE A 31 -5.23 -3.21 -6.13
C PHE A 31 -4.35 -4.32 -6.67
N ALA A 32 -3.09 -4.41 -6.25
CA ALA A 32 -2.22 -5.50 -6.69
C ALA A 32 -2.79 -6.86 -6.25
N THR A 33 -3.26 -6.94 -5.00
CA THR A 33 -3.83 -8.16 -4.42
C THR A 33 -5.12 -8.58 -5.13
N MET A 34 -6.03 -7.63 -5.41
CA MET A 34 -7.26 -7.89 -6.16
C MET A 34 -6.97 -8.35 -7.60
N VAL A 35 -6.05 -7.68 -8.30
CA VAL A 35 -5.68 -8.03 -9.68
C VAL A 35 -5.10 -9.44 -9.74
N GLU A 36 -4.19 -9.79 -8.84
CA GLU A 36 -3.59 -11.13 -8.78
C GLU A 36 -4.60 -12.20 -8.39
N ALA A 37 -5.51 -11.90 -7.45
CA ALA A 37 -6.57 -12.83 -7.04
C ALA A 37 -7.56 -13.14 -8.18
N LEU A 38 -7.75 -12.20 -9.10
CA LEU A 38 -8.57 -12.36 -10.30
C LEU A 38 -7.81 -12.95 -11.50
N GLY A 39 -6.52 -13.28 -11.34
CA GLY A 39 -5.68 -13.88 -12.38
C GLY A 39 -5.06 -12.89 -13.37
N GLY A 40 -5.06 -11.59 -13.04
CA GLY A 40 -4.40 -10.56 -13.82
C GLY A 40 -2.93 -10.33 -13.44
N ASP A 41 -2.26 -9.45 -14.19
CA ASP A 41 -0.88 -9.03 -13.93
C ASP A 41 -0.84 -7.68 -13.20
N ALA A 42 -0.28 -7.67 -11.98
CA ALA A 42 -0.14 -6.49 -11.14
C ALA A 42 1.25 -5.82 -11.24
N THR A 43 2.12 -6.23 -12.18
CA THR A 43 3.51 -5.73 -12.28
C THR A 43 3.57 -4.20 -12.37
N ALA A 44 2.71 -3.58 -13.17
CA ALA A 44 2.65 -2.13 -13.30
C ALA A 44 2.25 -1.45 -11.98
N LEU A 45 1.26 -2.01 -11.26
CA LEU A 45 0.83 -1.48 -9.96
C LEU A 45 1.95 -1.56 -8.94
N LYS A 46 2.67 -2.68 -8.87
CA LYS A 46 3.80 -2.87 -7.95
C LYS A 46 4.97 -1.92 -8.22
N SER A 47 5.14 -1.48 -9.47
CA SER A 47 6.17 -0.51 -9.85
C SER A 47 5.84 0.94 -9.47
N LEU A 48 4.60 1.21 -9.05
CA LEU A 48 4.18 2.55 -8.67
C LEU A 48 4.91 3.01 -7.41
N GLY A 49 5.67 4.11 -7.54
CA GLY A 49 6.34 4.75 -6.42
C GLY A 49 5.33 5.46 -5.51
N VAL A 50 5.28 5.06 -4.24
CA VAL A 50 4.35 5.61 -3.24
C VAL A 50 5.02 6.60 -2.29
N SER A 51 6.32 6.84 -2.47
CA SER A 51 7.09 7.79 -1.68
C SER A 51 6.61 9.22 -1.88
N ASN A 52 6.56 9.99 -0.81
CA ASN A 52 6.29 11.42 -0.88
C ASN A 52 7.29 12.14 -1.80
N VAL A 53 6.77 12.90 -2.75
CA VAL A 53 7.56 13.79 -3.62
C VAL A 53 8.01 15.07 -2.90
N VAL A 54 7.44 15.34 -1.73
CA VAL A 54 7.80 16.45 -0.85
C VAL A 54 8.42 15.89 0.43
N LYS A 55 9.47 16.54 0.95
CA LYS A 55 10.09 16.12 2.22
C LYS A 55 9.08 16.16 3.34
N ASP A 56 8.91 15.02 3.99
CA ASP A 56 8.14 14.92 5.22
C ASP A 56 8.85 15.68 6.34
N LYS A 57 8.12 16.56 7.02
CA LYS A 57 8.57 17.35 8.18
C LYS A 57 7.68 17.12 9.39
N ALA A 58 6.73 16.17 9.31
CA ALA A 58 5.86 15.82 10.41
C ALA A 58 6.70 15.24 11.57
N LYS A 59 6.27 15.54 12.79
CA LYS A 59 6.77 14.87 13.99
C LYS A 59 5.71 13.86 14.40
N TYR A 60 6.11 12.60 14.48
CA TYR A 60 5.26 11.51 14.95
C TYR A 60 5.56 11.26 16.44
N PRO A 61 4.77 11.80 17.39
CA PRO A 61 4.89 11.43 18.80
C PRO A 61 4.42 9.97 18.96
N GLN A 62 5.27 9.15 19.57
CA GLN A 62 4.95 7.79 20.00
C GLN A 62 4.37 7.78 21.41
#